data_AF-A0AAJ0PG30-F1
#
_entry.id   AF-A0AAJ0PG30-F1
#
_cell.length_a   1.000
_cell.length_b   1.000
_cell.length_c   1.000
_cell.angle_alpha   90.00
_cell.angle_beta   90.00
_cell.angle_gamma   90.00
#
_symmetry.space_group_name_H-M   'P 1'
#
loop_
_entity.id
_entity.type
_entity.pdbx_description
1 polymer ?
#
loop_
_entity_poly.entity_id
_entity_poly.type
_entity_poly.pdbx_seq_one_letter_code
_entity_poly.pdbx_strand_id
1 'polypeptide(L)'
;MIDALKQEIFQFIYMGGVTFPAPEILMVKNDEPPRNAPISLQNRTPLGFYLRHTLIHSLLDAVFESENPDLEDKGYVTKYKSLPEQNSYEIAVKEAYRVLTMLRNVITHNKSQLGWVDGRLVCSYEKIDKKKKKKIPIHLDITMKGLSILYGIALMRAKLKGEVDLYHQIMVTAMYNTAFGCVAEFKDEYRDSSGKELGAVCLKRPICWVRRYRVETPQFVIQADKLRFTVYDLPESELILGGVEYLFTLDGCEYLVPGELLGDDGSISKADLACWKIINKIIVQPFRR
;
A
#
# COMPACT_ATOMS: atom_id res chain seq x y z
N MET A 1 3.66 -25.39 -2.59
CA MET A 1 3.83 -25.04 -4.02
C MET A 1 3.62 -23.54 -4.23
N ILE A 2 2.51 -22.97 -3.76
CA ILE A 2 2.19 -21.51 -3.85
C ILE A 2 3.27 -20.64 -3.20
N ASP A 3 3.79 -21.02 -2.03
CA ASP A 3 4.86 -20.26 -1.36
C ASP A 3 6.18 -20.19 -2.15
N ALA A 4 6.54 -21.27 -2.85
CA ALA A 4 7.74 -21.30 -3.68
C ALA A 4 7.59 -20.36 -4.89
N LEU A 5 6.44 -20.44 -5.57
CA LEU A 5 6.10 -19.54 -6.68
C LEU A 5 6.05 -18.07 -6.23
N LYS A 6 5.45 -17.79 -5.07
CA LYS A 6 5.45 -16.45 -4.45
C LYS A 6 6.86 -15.93 -4.25
N GLN A 7 7.77 -16.75 -3.70
CA GLN A 7 9.17 -16.35 -3.52
C GLN A 7 9.89 -16.13 -4.85
N GLU A 8 9.68 -16.98 -5.85
CA GLU A 8 10.29 -16.81 -7.18
C GLU A 8 9.83 -15.54 -7.89
N ILE A 9 8.51 -15.27 -7.91
CA ILE A 9 7.95 -14.04 -8.50
C ILE A 9 8.51 -12.82 -7.76
N PHE A 10 8.57 -12.90 -6.44
CA PHE A 10 9.09 -11.82 -5.61
C PHE A 10 10.57 -11.55 -5.91
N GLN A 11 11.41 -12.58 -5.93
CA GLN A 11 12.83 -12.46 -6.31
C GLN A 11 12.97 -11.91 -7.72
N PHE A 12 12.17 -12.37 -8.67
CA PHE A 12 12.18 -11.85 -10.04
C PHE A 12 11.80 -10.37 -10.12
N ILE A 13 10.77 -9.92 -9.40
CA ILE A 13 10.37 -8.51 -9.35
C ILE A 13 11.49 -7.63 -8.77
N TYR A 14 12.19 -8.12 -7.73
CA TYR A 14 13.30 -7.41 -7.09
C TYR A 14 14.58 -7.41 -7.93
N MET A 15 14.89 -8.53 -8.59
CA MET A 15 16.02 -8.67 -9.53
C MET A 15 15.76 -7.92 -10.84
N GLY A 16 14.50 -7.75 -11.23
CA GLY A 16 14.07 -7.10 -12.47
C GLY A 16 14.04 -5.56 -12.42
N GLY A 17 14.60 -4.92 -11.38
CA GLY A 17 14.78 -3.47 -11.34
C GLY A 17 13.49 -2.65 -11.33
N VAL A 18 12.38 -3.22 -10.83
CA VAL A 18 11.10 -2.51 -10.81
C VAL A 18 11.07 -1.57 -9.59
N THR A 19 11.10 -0.26 -9.84
CA THR A 19 10.90 0.74 -8.78
C THR A 19 9.42 0.83 -8.43
N PHE A 20 9.15 0.71 -7.13
CA PHE A 20 7.83 0.92 -6.55
C PHE A 20 7.88 2.16 -5.68
N PRO A 21 6.80 2.94 -5.64
CA PRO A 21 6.69 4.00 -4.67
C PRO A 21 6.70 3.37 -3.27
N ALA A 22 7.64 3.82 -2.48
CA ALA A 22 7.74 3.56 -1.05
C ALA A 22 7.86 4.93 -0.35
N PRO A 23 7.48 5.03 0.92
CA PRO A 23 7.81 6.21 1.70
C PRO A 23 9.30 6.52 1.57
N GLU A 24 9.63 7.76 1.21
CA GLU A 24 10.99 8.28 1.36
C GLU A 24 11.23 8.48 2.86
N ILE A 25 12.08 7.65 3.46
CA ILE A 25 12.38 7.72 4.89
C ILE A 25 13.68 8.49 5.09
N LEU A 26 13.55 9.64 5.73
CA LEU A 26 14.67 10.48 6.14
C LEU A 26 14.90 10.26 7.63
N MET A 27 16.11 9.82 7.97
CA MET A 27 16.52 9.62 9.35
C MET A 27 16.91 10.97 9.93
N VAL A 28 16.37 11.28 11.09
CA VAL A 28 16.56 12.55 11.78
C VAL A 28 17.13 12.31 13.17
N LYS A 29 18.20 13.03 13.49
CA LYS A 29 18.73 13.20 14.84
C LYS A 29 18.70 14.68 15.17
N ASN A 30 18.45 15.01 16.42
CA ASN A 30 18.57 16.40 16.88
C ASN A 30 19.98 16.90 16.52
N ASP A 31 20.05 18.06 15.88
CA ASP A 31 21.28 18.76 15.45
C ASP A 31 22.02 18.18 14.22
N GLU A 32 21.45 17.20 13.50
CA GLU A 32 22.02 16.69 12.24
C GLU A 32 21.07 16.91 11.04
N PRO A 33 21.59 17.21 9.83
CA PRO A 33 20.76 17.25 8.64
C PRO A 33 20.13 15.88 8.35
N PRO A 34 18.89 15.81 7.85
CA PRO A 34 18.24 14.55 7.52
C PRO A 34 19.07 13.74 6.54
N ARG A 35 19.19 12.43 6.78
CA ARG A 35 19.94 11.52 5.91
C ARG A 35 19.01 10.50 5.30
N ASN A 36 19.21 10.18 4.02
CA ASN A 36 18.51 9.08 3.37
C ASN A 36 18.78 7.79 4.13
N ALA A 37 17.71 7.04 4.44
CA ALA A 37 17.89 5.65 4.80
C ALA A 37 18.63 4.94 3.64
N PRO A 38 19.67 4.14 3.89
CA PRO A 38 20.34 3.41 2.83
C PRO A 38 19.33 2.44 2.22
N ILE A 39 18.79 2.74 1.04
CA ILE A 39 17.97 1.79 0.27
C ILE A 39 18.80 1.44 -0.96
N SER A 40 19.45 0.27 -0.92
CA SER A 40 20.20 -0.26 -2.05
C SER A 40 19.25 -0.90 -3.05
N LEU A 41 19.12 -0.32 -4.25
CA LEU A 41 18.55 -1.02 -5.41
C LEU A 41 19.59 -1.01 -6.54
N GLN A 42 20.07 -2.20 -6.89
CA GLN A 42 21.08 -2.45 -7.93
C GLN A 42 20.55 -2.18 -9.35
N ASN A 43 21.48 -2.19 -10.31
CA ASN A 43 21.29 -1.85 -11.72
C ASN A 43 20.18 -2.65 -12.44
N ARG A 44 19.61 -2.01 -13.47
CA ARG A 44 18.23 -2.13 -13.93
C ARG A 44 18.10 -2.95 -15.22
N THR A 45 17.01 -3.71 -15.33
CA THR A 45 16.52 -4.24 -16.61
C THR A 45 15.10 -3.72 -16.82
N PRO A 46 14.79 -3.01 -17.93
CA PRO A 46 13.43 -2.51 -18.14
C PRO A 46 12.48 -3.68 -18.41
N LEU A 47 11.62 -3.99 -17.42
CA LEU A 47 10.53 -4.94 -17.59
C LEU A 47 9.36 -4.27 -18.32
N GLY A 48 8.88 -4.89 -19.40
CA GLY A 48 7.72 -4.38 -20.14
C GLY A 48 6.47 -4.27 -19.25
N PHE A 49 5.64 -3.24 -19.50
CA PHE A 49 4.45 -2.92 -18.71
C PHE A 49 3.54 -4.14 -18.44
N TYR A 50 3.25 -4.92 -19.48
CA TYR A 50 2.35 -6.07 -19.37
C TYR A 50 2.90 -7.16 -18.45
N LEU A 51 4.16 -7.53 -18.63
CA LEU A 51 4.82 -8.54 -17.81
C LEU A 51 4.94 -8.07 -16.35
N ARG A 52 5.30 -6.79 -16.14
CA ARG A 52 5.30 -6.16 -14.81
C ARG A 52 3.94 -6.31 -14.13
N HIS A 53 2.87 -5.92 -14.83
CA HIS A 53 1.52 -5.99 -14.29
C HIS A 53 1.13 -7.44 -13.93
N THR A 54 1.32 -8.37 -14.86
CA THR A 54 0.97 -9.79 -14.66
C THR A 54 1.70 -10.36 -13.44
N LEU A 55 2.99 -10.12 -13.29
CA LEU A 55 3.76 -10.66 -12.17
C LEU A 55 3.30 -10.10 -10.82
N ILE A 56 3.06 -8.78 -10.74
CA ILE A 56 2.62 -8.15 -9.50
C ILE A 56 1.20 -8.59 -9.13
N HIS A 57 0.31 -8.70 -10.12
CA HIS A 57 -1.03 -9.23 -9.91
C HIS A 57 -0.98 -10.68 -9.45
N SER A 58 -0.22 -11.54 -10.13
CA SER A 58 -0.06 -12.95 -9.75
C SER A 58 0.54 -13.12 -8.35
N LEU A 59 1.48 -12.26 -7.96
CA LEU A 59 2.01 -12.24 -6.60
C LEU A 59 0.91 -11.97 -5.56
N LEU A 60 0.06 -10.96 -5.80
CA LEU A 60 -1.01 -10.60 -4.90
C LEU A 60 -2.11 -11.68 -4.86
N ASP A 61 -2.46 -12.25 -6.02
CA ASP A 61 -3.42 -13.35 -6.12
C ASP A 61 -2.93 -14.58 -5.33
N ALA A 62 -1.66 -14.96 -5.52
CA ALA A 62 -1.03 -16.05 -4.78
C ALA A 62 -0.98 -15.80 -3.27
N VAL A 63 -0.82 -14.54 -2.82
CA VAL A 63 -0.91 -14.20 -1.39
C VAL A 63 -2.29 -14.53 -0.85
N PHE A 64 -3.36 -14.10 -1.53
CA PHE A 64 -4.71 -14.37 -1.07
C PHE A 64 -5.08 -15.85 -1.11
N GLU A 65 -4.65 -16.58 -2.13
CA GLU A 65 -4.85 -18.03 -2.23
C GLU A 65 -4.05 -18.78 -1.15
N SER A 66 -2.83 -18.32 -0.82
CA SER A 66 -2.04 -18.94 0.26
C SER A 66 -2.70 -18.78 1.64
N GLU A 67 -3.41 -17.68 1.86
CA GLU A 67 -4.10 -17.40 3.13
C GLU A 67 -5.50 -17.98 3.17
N ASN A 68 -6.11 -18.23 2.00
CA ASN A 68 -7.45 -18.78 1.86
C ASN A 68 -7.46 -19.81 0.70
N PRO A 69 -7.06 -21.07 0.97
CA PRO A 69 -6.96 -22.10 -0.07
C PRO A 69 -8.26 -22.34 -0.85
N ASP A 70 -9.42 -22.10 -0.23
CA ASP A 70 -10.74 -22.22 -0.88
C ASP A 70 -10.96 -21.23 -2.04
N LEU A 71 -10.07 -20.23 -2.20
CA LEU A 71 -10.08 -19.28 -3.30
C LEU A 71 -9.42 -19.81 -4.57
N GLU A 72 -8.67 -20.91 -4.48
CA GLU A 72 -8.05 -21.55 -5.65
C GLU A 72 -9.12 -21.90 -6.69
N ASP A 73 -8.81 -21.67 -7.96
CA ASP A 73 -9.70 -21.86 -9.12
C ASP A 73 -11.02 -21.06 -9.12
N LYS A 74 -11.25 -20.17 -8.15
CA LYS A 74 -12.45 -19.32 -8.14
C LYS A 74 -12.32 -18.15 -9.13
N GLY A 75 -13.42 -17.77 -9.75
CA GLY A 75 -13.49 -16.57 -10.59
C GLY A 75 -13.31 -15.28 -9.80
N TYR A 76 -12.82 -14.23 -10.48
CA TYR A 76 -12.51 -12.91 -9.88
C TYR A 76 -13.58 -12.38 -8.91
N VAL A 77 -14.84 -12.29 -9.36
CA VAL A 77 -15.92 -11.73 -8.54
C VAL A 77 -16.15 -12.53 -7.26
N THR A 78 -15.99 -13.86 -7.32
CA THR A 78 -16.09 -14.74 -6.16
C THR A 78 -14.92 -14.51 -5.22
N LYS A 79 -13.67 -14.54 -5.74
CA LYS A 79 -12.47 -14.25 -4.95
C LYS A 79 -12.59 -12.92 -4.23
N TYR A 80 -12.89 -11.86 -4.97
CA TYR A 80 -13.05 -10.51 -4.44
C TYR A 80 -14.06 -10.43 -3.29
N LYS A 81 -15.22 -11.06 -3.44
CA LYS A 81 -16.26 -11.08 -2.39
C LYS A 81 -15.82 -11.79 -1.12
N SER A 82 -14.98 -12.81 -1.24
CA SER A 82 -14.46 -13.59 -0.12
C SER A 82 -13.27 -12.95 0.59
N LEU A 83 -12.66 -11.89 0.02
CA LEU A 83 -11.55 -11.20 0.66
C LEU A 83 -11.99 -10.45 1.94
N PRO A 84 -11.13 -10.43 2.98
CA PRO A 84 -11.40 -9.78 4.25
C PRO A 84 -11.70 -8.28 4.10
N GLU A 85 -12.48 -7.74 5.04
CA GLU A 85 -12.94 -6.35 5.08
C GLU A 85 -13.22 -5.87 6.53
N GLN A 86 -12.56 -6.48 7.52
CA GLN A 86 -12.72 -6.20 8.94
C GLN A 86 -12.10 -4.85 9.33
N ASN A 87 -11.08 -4.38 8.62
CA ASN A 87 -10.43 -3.09 8.87
C ASN A 87 -10.09 -2.31 7.58
N SER A 88 -9.72 -1.04 7.75
CA SER A 88 -9.36 -0.13 6.64
C SER A 88 -8.17 -0.63 5.80
N TYR A 89 -7.24 -1.38 6.39
CA TYR A 89 -6.12 -1.96 5.65
C TYR A 89 -6.59 -3.05 4.70
N GLU A 90 -7.41 -3.98 5.18
CA GLU A 90 -7.96 -5.07 4.37
C GLU A 90 -8.81 -4.53 3.22
N ILE A 91 -9.66 -3.52 3.49
CA ILE A 91 -10.46 -2.85 2.45
C ILE A 91 -9.53 -2.20 1.41
N ALA A 92 -8.49 -1.50 1.83
CA ALA A 92 -7.53 -0.85 0.92
C ALA A 92 -6.80 -1.87 0.01
N VAL A 93 -6.32 -2.98 0.58
CA VAL A 93 -5.66 -4.04 -0.20
C VAL A 93 -6.66 -4.74 -1.14
N LYS A 94 -7.89 -4.98 -0.67
CA LYS A 94 -8.99 -5.57 -1.44
C LYS A 94 -9.35 -4.71 -2.65
N GLU A 95 -9.57 -3.41 -2.48
CA GLU A 95 -9.88 -2.50 -3.59
C GLU A 95 -8.67 -2.35 -4.55
N ALA A 96 -7.44 -2.36 -4.05
CA ALA A 96 -6.25 -2.43 -4.90
C ALA A 96 -6.23 -3.70 -5.77
N TYR A 97 -6.56 -4.86 -5.19
CA TYR A 97 -6.70 -6.12 -5.93
C TYR A 97 -7.80 -6.07 -6.99
N ARG A 98 -8.91 -5.38 -6.73
CA ARG A 98 -10.00 -5.17 -7.70
C ARG A 98 -9.54 -4.41 -8.94
N VAL A 99 -8.86 -3.29 -8.75
CA VAL A 99 -8.31 -2.51 -9.88
C VAL A 99 -7.26 -3.31 -10.64
N LEU A 100 -6.34 -3.97 -9.93
CA LEU A 100 -5.28 -4.77 -10.55
C LEU A 100 -5.85 -5.98 -11.31
N THR A 101 -6.86 -6.67 -10.78
CA THR A 101 -7.47 -7.82 -11.45
C THR A 101 -8.26 -7.42 -12.69
N MET A 102 -8.96 -6.29 -12.63
CA MET A 102 -9.63 -5.72 -13.80
C MET A 102 -8.60 -5.47 -14.91
N LEU A 103 -7.51 -4.77 -14.61
CA LEU A 103 -6.46 -4.48 -15.58
C LEU A 103 -5.82 -5.76 -16.13
N ARG A 104 -5.53 -6.77 -15.29
CA ARG A 104 -5.03 -8.07 -15.74
C ARG A 104 -5.97 -8.70 -16.75
N ASN A 105 -7.27 -8.70 -16.50
CA ASN A 105 -8.27 -9.25 -17.42
C ASN A 105 -8.31 -8.49 -18.75
N VAL A 106 -8.14 -7.17 -18.73
CA VAL A 106 -8.02 -6.38 -19.97
C VAL A 106 -6.73 -6.75 -20.72
N ILE A 107 -5.59 -6.83 -20.04
CA ILE A 107 -4.31 -7.21 -20.65
C ILE A 107 -4.38 -8.60 -21.30
N THR A 108 -5.04 -9.56 -20.65
CA THR A 108 -5.13 -10.93 -21.17
C THR A 108 -6.13 -11.06 -22.33
N HIS A 109 -7.30 -10.42 -22.24
CA HIS A 109 -8.42 -10.71 -23.14
C HIS A 109 -8.79 -9.56 -24.09
N ASN A 110 -8.47 -8.32 -23.73
CA ASN A 110 -8.93 -7.11 -24.42
C ASN A 110 -7.79 -6.10 -24.61
N LYS A 111 -6.57 -6.57 -24.85
CA LYS A 111 -5.36 -5.72 -24.90
C LYS A 111 -5.44 -4.55 -25.88
N SER A 112 -6.21 -4.70 -26.96
CA SER A 112 -6.42 -3.66 -27.97
C SER A 112 -7.25 -2.48 -27.45
N GLN A 113 -7.93 -2.64 -26.32
CA GLN A 113 -8.71 -1.59 -25.65
C GLN A 113 -7.87 -0.76 -24.67
N LEU A 114 -6.60 -1.12 -24.43
CA LEU A 114 -5.70 -0.36 -23.57
C LEU A 114 -4.97 0.71 -24.38
N GLY A 115 -5.03 1.95 -23.91
CA GLY A 115 -4.30 3.08 -24.48
C GLY A 115 -3.61 3.92 -23.42
N TRP A 116 -2.61 4.69 -23.86
CA TRP A 116 -1.98 5.73 -23.07
C TRP A 116 -2.43 7.10 -23.58
N VAL A 117 -2.98 7.93 -22.71
CA VAL A 117 -3.40 9.31 -23.02
C VAL A 117 -2.84 10.21 -21.93
N ASP A 118 -1.97 11.16 -22.29
CA ASP A 118 -1.39 12.14 -21.35
C ASP A 118 -0.84 11.54 -20.05
N GLY A 119 -0.11 10.42 -20.15
CA GLY A 119 0.48 9.72 -18.99
C GLY A 119 -0.53 8.93 -18.14
N ARG A 120 -1.76 8.75 -18.64
CA ARG A 120 -2.83 7.96 -18.03
C ARG A 120 -3.06 6.68 -18.82
N LEU A 121 -3.33 5.60 -18.10
CA LEU A 121 -3.76 4.35 -18.68
C LEU A 121 -5.28 4.38 -18.79
N VAL A 122 -5.78 4.29 -20.01
CA VAL A 122 -7.21 4.34 -20.30
C VAL A 122 -7.65 3.04 -20.96
N CYS A 123 -8.80 2.53 -20.54
CA CYS A 123 -9.49 1.42 -21.17
C CYS A 123 -10.99 1.65 -21.08
N SER A 124 -11.73 1.40 -22.16
CA SER A 124 -13.19 1.45 -22.17
C SER A 124 -13.77 0.46 -23.18
N TYR A 125 -14.56 -0.50 -22.73
CA TYR A 125 -15.28 -1.43 -23.62
C TYR A 125 -16.52 -2.02 -22.94
N GLU A 126 -17.36 -2.70 -23.71
CA GLU A 126 -18.51 -3.43 -23.18
C GLU A 126 -18.25 -4.94 -23.21
N LYS A 127 -18.32 -5.58 -22.04
CA LYS A 127 -18.31 -7.05 -21.94
C LYS A 127 -19.73 -7.58 -22.07
N ILE A 128 -19.96 -8.57 -22.92
CA ILE A 128 -21.26 -9.23 -23.03
C ILE A 128 -21.33 -10.37 -22.00
N ASP A 129 -22.23 -10.25 -21.03
CA ASP A 129 -22.66 -11.38 -20.21
C ASP A 129 -23.61 -12.26 -21.05
N LYS A 130 -23.08 -13.37 -21.57
CA LYS A 130 -23.85 -14.31 -22.41
C LYS A 130 -25.03 -14.93 -21.66
N LYS A 131 -24.94 -15.11 -20.34
CA LYS A 131 -26.01 -15.73 -19.53
C LYS A 131 -27.17 -14.76 -19.34
N LYS A 132 -26.86 -13.49 -19.04
CA LYS A 132 -27.86 -12.45 -18.81
C LYS A 132 -28.25 -11.67 -20.07
N LYS A 133 -27.60 -11.93 -21.20
CA LYS A 133 -27.70 -11.14 -22.45
C LYS A 133 -27.57 -9.63 -22.21
N LYS A 134 -26.71 -9.24 -21.26
CA LYS A 134 -26.52 -7.85 -20.82
C LYS A 134 -25.12 -7.38 -21.18
N LYS A 135 -25.00 -6.11 -21.55
CA LYS A 135 -23.72 -5.41 -21.71
C LYS A 135 -23.27 -4.86 -20.36
N ILE A 136 -22.06 -5.19 -19.96
CA ILE A 136 -21.40 -4.73 -18.75
C ILE A 136 -20.34 -3.71 -19.16
N PRO A 137 -20.45 -2.44 -18.72
CA PRO A 137 -19.44 -1.44 -19.02
C PRO A 137 -18.17 -1.73 -18.22
N ILE A 138 -17.03 -1.79 -18.91
CA ILE A 138 -15.71 -1.94 -18.31
C ILE A 138 -14.91 -0.68 -18.65
N HIS A 139 -14.49 0.06 -17.63
CA HIS A 139 -13.77 1.31 -17.79
C HIS A 139 -12.71 1.49 -16.71
N LEU A 140 -11.51 1.90 -17.10
CA LEU A 140 -10.44 2.32 -16.20
C LEU A 140 -9.77 3.54 -16.78
N ASP A 141 -9.65 4.57 -15.96
CA ASP A 141 -8.84 5.74 -16.26
C ASP A 141 -8.02 6.11 -15.02
N ILE A 142 -6.72 5.82 -15.07
CA ILE A 142 -5.80 5.97 -13.93
C ILE A 142 -4.46 6.55 -14.38
N THR A 143 -3.88 7.45 -13.58
CA THR A 143 -2.52 7.93 -13.84
C THR A 143 -1.46 6.85 -13.61
N MET A 144 -0.29 6.98 -14.25
CA MET A 144 0.86 6.12 -13.97
C MET A 144 1.30 6.13 -12.49
N LYS A 145 1.16 7.28 -11.83
CA LYS A 145 1.44 7.42 -10.39
C LYS A 145 0.49 6.55 -9.58
N GLY A 146 -0.82 6.63 -9.84
CA GLY A 146 -1.83 5.82 -9.16
C GLY A 146 -1.56 4.32 -9.31
N LEU A 147 -1.33 3.86 -10.55
CA LEU A 147 -1.04 2.46 -10.82
C LEU A 147 0.24 1.97 -10.13
N SER A 148 1.29 2.80 -10.11
CA SER A 148 2.53 2.49 -9.42
C SER A 148 2.32 2.32 -7.91
N ILE A 149 1.43 3.12 -7.30
CA ILE A 149 1.08 3.00 -5.88
C ILE A 149 0.32 1.70 -5.60
N LEU A 150 -0.62 1.32 -6.46
CA LEU A 150 -1.32 0.02 -6.36
C LEU A 150 -0.33 -1.16 -6.41
N TYR A 151 0.70 -1.07 -7.25
CA TYR A 151 1.77 -2.07 -7.26
C TYR A 151 2.58 -2.08 -5.96
N GLY A 152 2.87 -0.91 -5.38
CA GLY A 152 3.51 -0.80 -4.08
C GLY A 152 2.70 -1.50 -2.98
N ILE A 153 1.37 -1.32 -2.98
CA ILE A 153 0.45 -1.98 -2.05
C ILE A 153 0.51 -3.50 -2.20
N ALA A 154 0.45 -4.01 -3.44
CA ALA A 154 0.54 -5.45 -3.71
C ALA A 154 1.82 -6.08 -3.12
N LEU A 155 2.96 -5.39 -3.27
CA LEU A 155 4.24 -5.86 -2.74
C LEU A 155 4.35 -5.74 -1.23
N MET A 156 3.87 -4.64 -0.67
CA MET A 156 3.78 -4.47 0.78
C MET A 156 2.95 -5.59 1.38
N ARG A 157 1.77 -5.88 0.82
CA ARG A 157 0.94 -7.00 1.23
C ARG A 157 1.64 -8.33 1.14
N ALA A 158 2.41 -8.57 0.07
CA ALA A 158 3.14 -9.83 -0.12
C ALA A 158 4.27 -10.02 0.89
N LYS A 159 4.92 -8.93 1.32
CA LYS A 159 5.98 -8.93 2.33
C LYS A 159 5.43 -9.08 3.75
N LEU A 160 4.32 -8.41 4.06
CA LEU A 160 3.69 -8.44 5.38
C LEU A 160 3.06 -9.83 5.58
N LYS A 161 3.69 -10.66 6.40
CA LYS A 161 3.25 -12.03 6.70
C LYS A 161 2.52 -12.06 8.04
N GLY A 162 1.43 -12.80 8.11
CA GLY A 162 0.66 -12.97 9.34
C GLY A 162 0.04 -11.65 9.81
N GLU A 163 0.13 -11.38 11.12
CA GLU A 163 -0.40 -10.17 11.73
C GLU A 163 0.34 -8.92 11.22
N VAL A 164 -0.43 -7.92 10.78
CA VAL A 164 0.07 -6.65 10.28
C VAL A 164 -0.07 -5.60 11.37
N ASP A 165 1.02 -4.99 11.81
CA ASP A 165 0.97 -3.93 12.82
C ASP A 165 0.27 -2.67 12.31
N LEU A 166 -0.26 -1.86 13.24
CA LEU A 166 -1.09 -0.71 12.93
C LEU A 166 -0.39 0.33 12.05
N TYR A 167 0.93 0.48 12.20
CA TYR A 167 1.71 1.40 11.37
C TYR A 167 1.63 1.00 9.90
N HIS A 168 1.92 -0.26 9.58
CA HIS A 168 1.83 -0.74 8.19
C HIS A 168 0.40 -0.70 7.66
N GLN A 169 -0.60 -1.01 8.48
CA GLN A 169 -2.01 -0.90 8.11
C GLN A 169 -2.34 0.52 7.63
N ILE A 170 -2.02 1.53 8.44
CA ILE A 170 -2.34 2.92 8.16
C ILE A 170 -1.55 3.45 6.95
N MET A 171 -0.28 3.09 6.82
CA MET A 171 0.53 3.50 5.65
C MET A 171 -0.06 2.94 4.35
N VAL A 172 -0.43 1.66 4.32
CA VAL A 172 -1.04 1.05 3.13
C VAL A 172 -2.41 1.65 2.80
N THR A 173 -3.23 1.97 3.81
CA THR A 173 -4.50 2.68 3.60
C THR A 173 -4.26 4.09 3.03
N ALA A 174 -3.27 4.83 3.54
CA ALA A 174 -2.93 6.15 3.02
C ALA A 174 -2.40 6.11 1.58
N MET A 175 -1.58 5.10 1.26
CA MET A 175 -1.15 4.79 -0.11
C MET A 175 -2.37 4.55 -1.01
N TYR A 176 -3.31 3.70 -0.58
CA TYR A 176 -4.50 3.41 -1.37
C TYR A 176 -5.33 4.67 -1.62
N ASN A 177 -5.58 5.50 -0.62
CA ASN A 177 -6.34 6.74 -0.81
C ASN A 177 -5.66 7.70 -1.80
N THR A 178 -4.33 7.70 -1.84
CA THR A 178 -3.57 8.47 -2.83
C THR A 178 -3.71 7.87 -4.24
N ALA A 179 -3.68 6.54 -4.36
CA ALA A 179 -3.92 5.84 -5.62
C ALA A 179 -5.35 6.04 -6.12
N PHE A 180 -6.34 6.01 -5.22
CA PHE A 180 -7.73 6.30 -5.51
C PHE A 180 -7.91 7.70 -6.07
N GLY A 181 -7.29 8.71 -5.47
CA GLY A 181 -7.29 10.08 -6.00
C GLY A 181 -6.62 10.24 -7.38
N CYS A 182 -5.92 9.21 -7.86
CA CYS A 182 -5.35 9.13 -9.21
C CYS A 182 -6.24 8.40 -10.22
N VAL A 183 -7.40 7.89 -9.80
CA VAL A 183 -8.40 7.24 -10.66
C VAL A 183 -9.47 8.27 -11.00
N ALA A 184 -9.63 8.59 -12.27
CA ALA A 184 -10.69 9.50 -12.70
C ALA A 184 -12.01 8.77 -12.90
N GLU A 185 -11.96 7.54 -13.42
CA GLU A 185 -13.15 6.72 -13.61
C GLU A 185 -12.83 5.23 -13.48
N PHE A 186 -13.74 4.48 -12.85
CA PHE A 186 -13.65 3.03 -12.70
C PHE A 186 -15.01 2.36 -12.82
N LYS A 187 -15.14 1.42 -13.76
CA LYS A 187 -16.30 0.55 -13.97
C LYS A 187 -15.82 -0.87 -14.19
N ASP A 188 -16.32 -1.80 -13.41
CA ASP A 188 -15.98 -3.22 -13.50
C ASP A 188 -17.20 -4.13 -13.31
N GLU A 189 -16.99 -5.43 -13.47
CA GLU A 189 -18.02 -6.44 -13.30
C GLU A 189 -18.59 -6.47 -11.87
N TYR A 190 -17.77 -6.14 -10.86
CA TYR A 190 -18.24 -6.09 -9.49
C TYR A 190 -19.21 -4.93 -9.27
N ARG A 191 -18.89 -3.72 -9.77
CA ARG A 191 -19.77 -2.56 -9.74
C ARG A 191 -21.11 -2.88 -10.40
N ASP A 192 -21.10 -3.45 -11.61
CA ASP A 192 -22.34 -3.80 -12.32
C ASP A 192 -23.20 -4.81 -11.55
N SER A 193 -22.57 -5.78 -10.88
CA SER A 193 -23.28 -6.84 -10.17
C SER A 193 -23.76 -6.45 -8.76
N SER A 194 -23.14 -5.47 -8.11
CA SER A 194 -23.38 -5.13 -6.70
C SER A 194 -23.79 -3.69 -6.45
N GLY A 195 -23.65 -2.80 -7.45
CA GLY A 195 -23.83 -1.35 -7.29
C GLY A 195 -22.73 -0.66 -6.48
N LYS A 196 -21.69 -1.39 -6.03
CA LYS A 196 -20.61 -0.81 -5.22
C LYS A 196 -19.54 -0.16 -6.09
N GLU A 197 -19.38 1.15 -5.90
CA GLU A 197 -18.32 1.95 -6.51
C GLU A 197 -16.94 1.59 -5.95
N LEU A 198 -15.88 2.02 -6.64
CA LEU A 198 -14.57 2.15 -6.02
C LEU A 198 -14.62 3.36 -5.08
N GLY A 199 -14.16 3.20 -3.84
CA GLY A 199 -14.25 4.26 -2.83
C GLY A 199 -12.94 4.49 -2.09
N ALA A 200 -12.79 5.70 -1.55
CA ALA A 200 -11.75 5.99 -0.56
C ALA A 200 -12.04 5.22 0.74
N VAL A 201 -10.98 4.88 1.46
CA VAL A 201 -11.07 4.23 2.76
C VAL A 201 -10.92 5.26 3.86
N CYS A 202 -11.79 5.20 4.88
CA CYS A 202 -11.74 6.13 5.99
C CYS A 202 -10.48 5.91 6.85
N LEU A 203 -9.78 7.00 7.14
CA LEU A 203 -8.73 7.10 8.16
C LEU A 203 -9.18 8.11 9.20
N LYS A 204 -8.87 7.83 10.49
CA LYS A 204 -9.21 8.74 11.60
C LYS A 204 -8.61 10.13 11.41
N ARG A 205 -7.43 10.19 10.77
CA ARG A 205 -6.72 11.43 10.44
C ARG A 205 -6.02 11.28 9.08
N PRO A 206 -5.81 12.38 8.34
CA PRO A 206 -4.94 12.36 7.16
C PRO A 206 -3.52 11.93 7.53
N ILE A 207 -2.90 11.13 6.67
CA ILE A 207 -1.56 10.60 6.90
C ILE A 207 -0.69 10.88 5.69
N CYS A 208 0.46 11.49 5.91
CA CYS A 208 1.42 11.74 4.85
C CYS A 208 2.36 10.53 4.69
N TRP A 209 2.12 9.67 3.70
CA TRP A 209 2.94 8.48 3.49
C TRP A 209 4.10 8.69 2.51
N VAL A 210 4.12 9.78 1.73
CA VAL A 210 5.09 9.94 0.63
C VAL A 210 6.51 10.14 1.15
N ARG A 211 6.68 10.98 2.18
CA ARG A 211 7.96 11.23 2.86
C ARG A 211 7.76 11.16 4.37
N ARG A 212 8.65 10.45 5.06
CA ARG A 212 8.62 10.25 6.51
C ARG A 212 9.92 10.70 7.14
N TYR A 213 9.82 11.55 8.15
CA TYR A 213 10.95 12.02 8.96
C TYR A 213 11.00 11.21 10.25
N ARG A 214 11.89 10.22 10.28
CA ARG A 214 12.00 9.27 11.39
C ARG A 214 12.99 9.76 12.43
N VAL A 215 12.50 10.05 13.62
CA VAL A 215 13.31 10.42 14.79
C VAL A 215 13.73 9.13 15.51
N GLU A 216 15.01 8.79 15.53
CA GLU A 216 15.54 7.50 16.09
C GLU A 216 15.71 7.49 17.60
N THR A 217 15.77 8.67 18.22
CA THR A 217 15.96 8.83 19.67
C THR A 217 15.12 10.00 20.16
N PRO A 218 13.79 9.90 20.02
CA PRO A 218 12.93 11.01 20.37
C PRO A 218 12.98 11.24 21.89
N GLN A 219 13.07 12.49 22.30
CA GLN A 219 12.97 12.85 23.71
C GLN A 219 11.51 12.82 24.12
N PHE A 220 11.17 12.06 25.15
CA PHE A 220 9.81 12.00 25.70
C PHE A 220 9.81 11.92 27.21
N VAL A 221 8.72 12.36 27.81
CA VAL A 221 8.46 12.24 29.25
C VAL A 221 7.26 11.33 29.49
N ILE A 222 7.33 10.49 30.51
CA ILE A 222 6.22 9.67 30.95
C ILE A 222 5.44 10.48 31.99
N GLN A 223 4.17 10.77 31.70
CA GLN A 223 3.27 11.49 32.60
C GLN A 223 2.09 10.59 32.92
N ALA A 224 2.12 9.93 34.08
CA ALA A 224 1.10 8.98 34.50
C ALA A 224 0.77 7.89 33.44
N ASP A 225 -0.34 8.05 32.72
CA ASP A 225 -0.89 7.14 31.72
C ASP A 225 -0.57 7.53 30.27
N LYS A 226 0.20 8.59 30.04
CA LYS A 226 0.61 9.05 28.71
C LYS A 226 2.12 9.21 28.54
N LEU A 227 2.57 9.10 27.30
CA LEU A 227 3.89 9.52 26.86
C LEU A 227 3.72 10.85 26.12
N ARG A 228 4.59 11.83 26.39
CA ARG A 228 4.62 13.10 25.66
C ARG A 228 5.97 13.28 25.00
N PHE A 229 5.97 13.34 23.67
CA PHE A 229 7.16 13.58 22.87
C PHE A 229 7.47 15.08 22.80
N THR A 230 8.76 15.38 22.71
CA THR A 230 9.22 16.67 22.18
C THR A 230 8.94 16.64 20.68
N VAL A 231 8.04 17.51 20.24
CA VAL A 231 7.62 17.55 18.83
C VAL A 231 8.79 17.95 17.96
N TYR A 232 9.04 17.18 16.91
CA TYR A 232 10.02 17.55 15.89
C TYR A 232 9.35 18.50 14.89
N ASP A 233 9.84 19.74 14.83
CA ASP A 233 9.33 20.76 13.93
C ASP A 233 9.92 20.56 12.52
N LEU A 234 9.04 20.20 11.58
CA LEU A 234 9.42 20.14 10.18
C LEU A 234 9.61 21.56 9.62
N PRO A 235 10.58 21.77 8.73
CA PRO A 235 10.64 23.00 7.94
C PRO A 235 9.31 23.25 7.23
N GLU A 236 8.89 24.51 7.14
CA GLU A 236 7.58 24.88 6.57
C GLU A 236 7.37 24.34 5.15
N SER A 237 8.44 24.30 4.35
CA SER A 237 8.46 23.72 3.00
C SER A 237 8.15 22.22 2.95
N GLU A 238 8.33 21.51 4.07
CA GLU A 238 8.19 20.06 4.18
C GLU A 238 6.88 19.64 4.87
N LEU A 239 6.18 20.55 5.55
CA LEU A 239 4.92 20.27 6.26
C LEU A 239 3.82 19.68 5.36
N ILE A 240 3.81 20.06 4.08
CA ILE A 240 2.80 19.61 3.11
C ILE A 240 3.12 18.20 2.57
N LEU A 241 4.40 17.84 2.51
CA LEU A 241 4.89 16.65 1.81
C LEU A 241 5.46 15.57 2.73
N GLY A 242 5.71 15.89 4.00
CA GLY A 242 6.37 15.03 4.97
C GLY A 242 5.54 14.82 6.24
N GLY A 243 5.59 13.60 6.78
CA GLY A 243 5.07 13.30 8.10
C GLY A 243 6.18 12.86 9.06
N VAL A 244 6.11 13.29 10.32
CA VAL A 244 7.09 12.89 11.36
C VAL A 244 6.71 11.53 11.92
N GLU A 245 7.69 10.71 12.27
CA GLU A 245 7.46 9.49 13.04
C GLU A 245 8.53 9.28 14.11
N TYR A 246 8.10 8.74 15.23
CA TYR A 246 8.90 8.57 16.43
C TYR A 246 9.21 7.09 16.61
N LEU A 247 10.47 6.70 16.36
CA LEU A 247 10.98 5.35 16.58
C LEU A 247 11.69 5.30 17.93
N PHE A 248 11.26 4.45 18.84
CA PHE A 248 11.88 4.33 20.16
C PHE A 248 11.66 2.96 20.79
N THR A 249 12.45 2.67 21.82
CA THR A 249 12.33 1.46 22.64
C THR A 249 11.83 1.81 24.03
N LEU A 250 10.81 1.10 24.51
CA LEU A 250 10.30 1.20 25.87
C LEU A 250 10.06 -0.21 26.40
N ASP A 251 10.58 -0.52 27.59
CA ASP A 251 10.43 -1.84 28.24
C ASP A 251 10.81 -3.02 27.32
N GLY A 252 11.86 -2.84 26.52
CA GLY A 252 12.35 -3.85 25.57
C GLY A 252 11.50 -4.03 24.31
N CYS A 253 10.41 -3.26 24.15
CA CYS A 253 9.58 -3.26 22.94
C CYS A 253 9.91 -2.06 22.05
N GLU A 254 9.94 -2.28 20.74
CA GLU A 254 10.17 -1.25 19.72
C GLU A 254 8.83 -0.69 19.22
N TYR A 255 8.69 0.63 19.17
CA TYR A 255 7.47 1.34 18.78
C TYR A 255 7.76 2.32 17.66
N LEU A 256 6.81 2.47 16.73
CA LEU A 256 6.87 3.48 15.67
C LEU A 256 5.54 4.22 15.60
N VAL A 257 5.54 5.48 16.02
CA VAL A 257 4.32 6.29 16.13
C VAL A 257 4.35 7.45 15.13
N PRO A 258 3.39 7.54 14.19
CA PRO A 258 3.19 8.71 13.34
C PRO A 258 2.81 9.93 14.18
N GLY A 259 3.50 11.05 13.96
CA GLY A 259 3.23 12.31 14.65
C GLY A 259 1.82 12.84 14.41
N GLU A 260 1.22 12.55 13.26
CA GLU A 260 -0.15 12.93 12.92
C GLU A 260 -1.20 12.29 13.85
N LEU A 261 -0.82 11.25 14.59
CA LEU A 261 -1.69 10.49 15.46
C LEU A 261 -1.44 10.77 16.95
N LEU A 262 -0.52 11.68 17.25
CA LEU A 262 -0.35 12.22 18.60
C LEU A 262 -1.44 13.27 18.89
N GLY A 263 -1.72 13.53 20.17
CA GLY A 263 -2.47 14.70 20.59
C GLY A 263 -1.73 16.00 20.22
N ASP A 264 -2.44 17.12 20.27
CA ASP A 264 -1.89 18.44 19.91
C ASP A 264 -0.70 18.84 20.81
N ASP A 265 -0.60 18.26 22.03
CA ASP A 265 0.52 18.44 22.94
C ASP A 265 1.71 17.48 22.68
N GLY A 266 1.64 16.67 21.61
CA GLY A 266 2.61 15.62 21.29
C GLY A 266 2.46 14.36 22.13
N SER A 267 1.30 14.12 22.75
CA SER A 267 1.10 12.97 23.63
C SER A 267 0.35 11.79 23.01
N ILE A 268 0.60 10.61 23.56
CA ILE A 268 -0.13 9.37 23.28
C ILE A 268 -0.41 8.61 24.58
N SER A 269 -1.60 8.03 24.71
CA SER A 269 -1.94 7.20 25.87
C SER A 269 -1.16 5.88 25.84
N LYS A 270 -0.85 5.31 27.01
CA LYS A 270 -0.21 3.98 27.09
C LYS A 270 -1.08 2.88 26.49
N ALA A 271 -2.41 3.02 26.59
CA ALA A 271 -3.36 2.08 25.99
C ALA A 271 -3.26 2.10 24.46
N ASP A 272 -3.22 3.29 23.85
CA ASP A 272 -3.06 3.43 22.41
C ASP A 272 -1.65 3.02 21.95
N LEU A 273 -0.62 3.30 22.76
CA LEU A 273 0.78 2.96 22.45
C LEU A 273 0.97 1.46 22.19
N ALA A 274 0.22 0.60 22.87
CA ALA A 274 0.30 -0.86 22.67
C ALA A 274 0.02 -1.27 21.22
N CYS A 275 -0.84 -0.54 20.51
CA CYS A 275 -1.17 -0.78 19.10
C CYS A 275 -0.03 -0.41 18.14
N TRP A 276 0.95 0.35 18.60
CA TRP A 276 2.08 0.86 17.80
C TRP A 276 3.36 0.05 17.93
N LYS A 277 3.28 -1.09 18.63
CA LYS A 277 4.39 -2.03 18.72
C LYS A 277 4.72 -2.57 17.33
N ILE A 278 6.00 -2.53 16.98
CA ILE A 278 6.46 -3.03 15.69
C ILE A 278 6.48 -4.56 15.71
N ILE A 279 5.73 -5.16 14.78
CA ILE A 279 5.75 -6.60 14.53
C ILE A 279 6.54 -6.87 13.24
N ASN A 280 6.32 -6.08 12.19
CA ASN A 280 6.97 -6.23 10.90
C ASN A 280 8.06 -5.16 10.69
N LYS A 281 9.23 -5.57 10.17
CA LYS A 281 10.38 -4.66 9.98
C LYS A 281 10.56 -4.11 8.56
N ILE A 282 9.57 -4.29 7.69
CA ILE A 282 9.67 -4.02 6.24
C ILE A 282 9.91 -2.54 5.92
N ILE A 283 9.43 -1.63 6.76
CA ILE A 283 9.64 -0.17 6.63
C ILE A 283 10.56 0.36 7.75
N VAL A 284 11.01 -0.49 8.69
CA VAL A 284 11.58 -0.06 9.97
C VAL A 284 13.11 0.02 9.96
N GLN A 285 13.80 -0.80 9.16
CA GLN A 285 15.26 -0.84 9.22
C GLN A 285 15.95 0.05 8.18
N PRO A 286 16.88 0.94 8.59
CA PRO A 286 17.96 1.32 7.71
C PRO A 286 18.78 0.05 7.42
N PHE A 287 19.06 -0.20 6.15
CA PHE A 287 19.86 -1.34 5.67
C PHE A 287 21.15 -1.46 6.49
N ARG A 288 21.23 -2.48 7.35
CA ARG A 288 22.49 -2.86 7.98
C ARG A 288 23.29 -3.64 6.93
N ARG A 289 24.46 -3.12 6.54
CA ARG A 289 25.45 -3.87 5.77
C ARG A 289 26.01 -5.00 6.62
#